data_AF-A0A3D1R533-F1
#
_entry.id   AF-A0A3D1R533-F1
#
_cell.length_a   1.000
_cell.length_b   1.000
_cell.length_c   1.000
_cell.angle_alpha   90.00
_cell.angle_beta   90.00
_cell.angle_gamma   90.00
#
_symmetry.space_group_name_H-M   'P 1'
#
loop_
_entity.id
_entity.type
_entity.pdbx_description
1 polymer ?
#
loop_
_entity_poly.entity_id
_entity_poly.type
_entity_poly.pdbx_seq_one_letter_code
_entity_poly.pdbx_strand_id
1 'polypeptide(L)'
;VCGDKQRLLGFALKHDGELAAEARQRAQALGGARGPGKALEGFARRLDPARYARPEEELIRVLRAPDARDRWLAAEELGRTGSLAAIDPLLDAVATSRFSRVRTRAFEALTRIFTLLPADTLDLEVRGRIESLRKMAQGADLHIKLGVLNELVGAPRAAATDYERALRAEVGDAFALWRLAKVRAGEGEAFSAGVAARELATRVLQVTEQRTQDEGLSPLLLSRTLCGSRDEAREALAVLQSVPAEVARDFTEDHALFVRRADEAHRVASARLTDAEVKARWNDRGFKGCDDDGQMGARLEEGEADRLAAVQEMAKANDPRLRPALERVASRDPSPKVREAARAAVGAGAKGE
;
A
#
# COMPACT_ATOMS: atom_id res chain seq x y z
N VAL A 1 12.95 66.15 43.65
CA VAL A 1 12.41 65.27 42.57
C VAL A 1 13.14 63.91 42.48
N CYS A 2 13.97 63.49 43.45
CA CYS A 2 14.65 62.18 43.41
C CYS A 2 14.02 61.06 44.26
N GLY A 3 12.99 61.34 45.09
CA GLY A 3 12.39 60.33 45.99
C GLY A 3 11.32 59.43 45.37
N ASP A 4 10.57 59.92 44.37
CA ASP A 4 9.42 59.18 43.82
C ASP A 4 9.80 58.12 42.78
N LYS A 5 10.94 58.25 42.11
CA LYS A 5 11.35 57.29 41.08
C LYS A 5 11.78 55.94 41.67
N GLN A 6 12.38 55.90 42.87
CA GLN A 6 12.79 54.64 43.50
C GLN A 6 11.61 53.83 44.06
N ARG A 7 10.54 54.50 44.53
CA ARG A 7 9.31 53.81 44.98
C ARG A 7 8.54 53.19 43.81
N LEU A 8 8.45 53.88 42.68
CA LEU A 8 7.79 53.36 41.48
C LEU A 8 8.56 52.19 40.84
N LEU A 9 9.89 52.24 40.80
CA LEU A 9 10.73 51.12 40.35
C LEU A 9 10.65 49.91 41.27
N GLY A 10 10.59 50.11 42.60
CA GLY A 10 10.40 49.03 43.57
C GLY A 10 9.03 48.35 43.50
N PHE A 11 7.97 49.11 43.17
CA PHE A 11 6.62 48.56 43.01
C PHE A 11 6.47 47.80 41.68
N ALA A 12 7.05 48.31 40.58
CA ALA A 12 7.04 47.63 39.29
C ALA A 12 7.80 46.29 39.32
N LEU A 13 8.99 46.24 39.92
CA LEU A 13 9.78 45.00 40.03
C LEU A 13 9.13 43.93 40.93
N LYS A 14 8.35 44.34 41.94
CA LYS A 14 7.59 43.40 42.79
C LYS A 14 6.38 42.83 42.05
N HIS A 15 5.67 43.69 41.31
CA HIS A 15 4.50 43.30 40.52
C HIS A 15 4.88 42.38 39.34
N ASP A 16 6.04 42.61 38.72
CA ASP A 16 6.58 41.73 37.66
C ASP A 16 7.05 40.37 38.20
N GLY A 17 7.58 40.34 39.43
CA GLY A 17 7.96 39.11 40.13
C GLY A 17 6.76 38.25 40.54
N GLU A 18 5.68 38.87 41.00
CA GLU A 18 4.43 38.20 41.36
C GLU A 18 3.67 37.69 40.13
N LEU A 19 3.62 38.47 39.04
CA LEU A 19 3.07 38.03 37.75
C LEU A 19 3.87 36.87 37.14
N ALA A 20 5.20 36.87 37.26
CA ALA A 20 6.04 35.77 36.81
C ALA A 20 5.88 34.50 37.68
N ALA A 21 5.63 34.66 38.98
CA ALA A 21 5.32 33.55 39.89
C ALA A 21 3.94 32.94 39.62
N GLU A 22 2.91 33.76 39.38
CA GLU A 22 1.58 33.32 38.95
C GLU A 22 1.59 32.67 37.56
N ALA A 23 2.39 33.19 36.63
CA ALA A 23 2.55 32.57 35.30
C ALA A 23 3.25 31.21 35.39
N ARG A 24 4.24 31.05 36.27
CA ARG A 24 4.90 29.76 36.54
C ARG A 24 3.98 28.78 37.27
N GLN A 25 3.18 29.24 38.23
CA GLN A 25 2.18 28.41 38.90
C GLN A 25 1.04 28.01 37.95
N ARG A 26 0.59 28.89 37.04
CA ARG A 26 -0.35 28.56 35.96
C ARG A 26 0.24 27.59 34.94
N ALA A 27 1.52 27.74 34.57
CA ALA A 27 2.21 26.81 33.69
C ALA A 27 2.42 25.43 34.36
N GLN A 28 2.70 25.39 35.67
CA GLN A 28 2.76 24.13 36.44
C GLN A 28 1.38 23.51 36.66
N ALA A 29 0.32 24.31 36.81
CA ALA A 29 -1.07 23.82 36.86
C ALA A 29 -1.54 23.25 35.50
N LEU A 30 -1.11 23.85 34.38
CA LEU A 30 -1.33 23.33 33.04
C LEU A 30 -0.48 22.08 32.74
N GLY A 31 0.73 21.97 33.29
CA GLY A 31 1.58 20.78 33.20
C GLY A 31 1.10 19.59 34.04
N GLY A 32 0.47 19.88 35.20
CA GLY A 32 -0.01 18.91 36.17
C GLY A 32 -1.44 18.38 35.95
N ALA A 33 -2.25 19.02 35.11
CA ALA A 33 -3.59 18.53 34.82
C ALA A 33 -3.54 17.27 33.95
N ARG A 34 -4.16 16.18 34.41
CA ARG A 34 -4.71 15.13 33.53
C ARG A 34 -5.92 15.71 32.77
N GLY A 35 -5.67 16.75 31.97
CA GLY A 35 -6.70 17.48 31.24
C GLY A 35 -7.17 16.73 29.99
N PRO A 36 -8.33 17.12 29.43
CA PRO A 36 -8.91 16.53 28.22
C PRO A 36 -7.96 16.55 27.00
N GLY A 37 -7.00 17.47 26.95
CA GLY A 37 -5.96 17.52 25.91
C GLY A 37 -5.03 16.29 25.91
N LYS A 38 -4.66 15.75 27.08
CA LYS A 38 -3.81 14.54 27.16
C LYS A 38 -4.55 13.28 26.72
N ALA A 39 -5.87 13.22 26.95
CA ALA A 39 -6.71 12.12 26.49
C ALA A 39 -6.86 12.13 24.95
N LEU A 40 -7.11 13.31 24.37
CA LEU A 40 -7.12 13.53 22.91
C LEU A 40 -5.79 13.14 22.26
N GLU A 41 -4.67 13.53 22.86
CA GLU A 41 -3.32 13.17 22.39
C GLU A 41 -3.07 11.66 22.49
N GLY A 42 -3.56 11.02 23.57
CA GLY A 42 -3.50 9.56 23.74
C GLY A 42 -4.27 8.81 22.65
N PHE A 43 -5.50 9.25 22.33
CA PHE A 43 -6.27 8.67 21.23
C PHE A 43 -5.61 8.94 19.88
N ALA A 44 -5.14 10.16 19.62
CA ALA A 44 -4.47 10.50 18.36
C ALA A 44 -3.28 9.58 18.09
N ARG A 45 -2.47 9.28 19.11
CA ARG A 45 -1.34 8.34 19.00
C ARG A 45 -1.81 6.91 18.70
N ARG A 46 -2.82 6.42 19.40
CA ARG A 46 -3.32 5.05 19.20
C ARG A 46 -3.95 4.88 17.82
N LEU A 47 -4.68 5.89 17.35
CA LEU A 47 -5.39 5.92 16.08
C LEU A 47 -4.49 6.12 14.85
N ASP A 48 -3.24 6.51 15.03
CA ASP A 48 -2.30 6.66 13.92
C ASP A 48 -1.80 5.29 13.44
N PRO A 49 -2.12 4.85 12.18
CA PRO A 49 -1.63 3.58 11.65
C PRO A 49 -0.10 3.51 11.56
N ALA A 50 0.57 4.65 11.36
CA ALA A 50 2.02 4.70 11.23
C ALA A 50 2.73 4.28 12.53
N ARG A 51 2.05 4.38 13.68
CA ARG A 51 2.58 3.93 14.98
C ARG A 51 2.94 2.45 15.02
N TYR A 52 2.26 1.62 14.24
CA TYR A 52 2.43 0.16 14.25
C TYR A 52 3.30 -0.34 13.09
N ALA A 53 3.55 0.52 12.11
CA ALA A 53 4.48 0.26 11.02
C ALA A 53 5.93 0.55 11.45
N ARG A 54 6.89 0.05 10.68
CA ARG A 54 8.27 0.58 10.77
C ARG A 54 8.32 2.05 10.35
N PRO A 55 9.32 2.83 10.80
CA PRO A 55 9.51 4.21 10.37
C PRO A 55 9.51 4.34 8.84
N GLU A 56 8.87 5.38 8.32
CA GLU A 56 8.68 5.58 6.88
C GLU A 56 10.01 5.65 6.13
N GLU A 57 10.99 6.41 6.64
CA GLU A 57 12.29 6.56 5.99
C GLU A 57 13.04 5.22 5.95
N GLU A 58 12.85 4.38 6.96
CA GLU A 58 13.39 3.02 6.97
C GLU A 58 12.73 2.17 5.90
N LEU A 59 11.40 2.20 5.80
CA LEU A 59 10.64 1.45 4.81
C LEU A 59 11.02 1.84 3.38
N ILE A 60 11.12 3.15 3.10
CA ILE A 60 11.56 3.66 1.79
C ILE A 60 12.96 3.15 1.45
N ARG A 61 13.88 3.12 2.41
CA ARG A 61 15.22 2.53 2.22
C ARG A 61 15.14 1.03 1.94
N VAL A 62 14.28 0.30 2.66
CA VAL A 62 14.12 -1.16 2.52
C VAL A 62 13.51 -1.56 1.17
N LEU A 63 12.80 -0.67 0.46
CA LEU A 63 12.39 -0.91 -0.94
C LEU A 63 13.56 -1.18 -1.89
N ARG A 64 14.81 -0.90 -1.48
CA ARG A 64 16.04 -1.22 -2.22
C ARG A 64 16.89 -2.31 -1.58
N ALA A 65 16.34 -3.06 -0.62
CA ALA A 65 17.04 -4.14 0.06
C ALA A 65 17.45 -5.27 -0.91
N PRO A 66 18.51 -6.05 -0.59
CA PRO A 66 18.96 -7.16 -1.42
C PRO A 66 17.90 -8.26 -1.60
N ASP A 67 17.26 -8.70 -0.50
CA ASP A 67 16.19 -9.70 -0.56
C ASP A 67 14.90 -9.04 -1.08
N ALA A 68 14.28 -9.68 -2.08
CA ALA A 68 12.97 -9.30 -2.59
C ALA A 68 11.89 -9.36 -1.52
N ARG A 69 12.01 -10.27 -0.53
CA ARG A 69 11.05 -10.38 0.55
C ARG A 69 10.98 -9.12 1.40
N ASP A 70 12.13 -8.58 1.77
CA ASP A 70 12.17 -7.33 2.55
C ASP A 70 11.53 -6.17 1.78
N ARG A 71 11.80 -6.09 0.47
CA ARG A 71 11.21 -5.06 -0.39
C ARG A 71 9.68 -5.14 -0.46
N TRP A 72 9.11 -6.33 -0.68
CA TRP A 72 7.65 -6.43 -0.80
C TRP A 72 6.94 -6.25 0.56
N LEU A 73 7.57 -6.66 1.67
CA LEU A 73 7.04 -6.40 3.01
C LEU A 73 7.10 -4.90 3.34
N ALA A 74 8.16 -4.21 2.92
CA ALA A 74 8.22 -2.76 3.08
C ALA A 74 7.15 -2.05 2.26
N ALA A 75 6.91 -2.48 1.01
CA ALA A 75 5.81 -1.96 0.21
C ALA A 75 4.45 -2.17 0.89
N GLU A 76 4.20 -3.37 1.42
CA GLU A 76 2.96 -3.68 2.14
C GLU A 76 2.77 -2.81 3.38
N GLU A 77 3.81 -2.59 4.19
CA GLU A 77 3.75 -1.69 5.35
C GLU A 77 3.50 -0.23 4.94
N LEU A 78 4.18 0.29 3.91
CA LEU A 78 3.95 1.66 3.41
C LEU A 78 2.50 1.86 2.95
N GLY A 79 1.90 0.86 2.30
CA GLY A 79 0.49 0.90 1.91
C GLY A 79 -0.48 1.01 3.09
N ARG A 80 -0.05 0.63 4.29
CA ARG A 80 -0.86 0.66 5.52
C ARG A 80 -0.72 1.97 6.28
N THR A 81 0.32 2.77 6.02
CA THR A 81 0.47 4.11 6.63
C THR A 81 -0.37 5.16 5.91
N GLY A 82 -0.64 4.98 4.61
CA GLY A 82 -1.39 5.95 3.81
C GLY A 82 -0.61 7.22 3.45
N SER A 83 0.72 7.18 3.56
CA SER A 83 1.57 8.35 3.33
C SER A 83 1.74 8.69 1.85
N LEU A 84 1.67 9.99 1.54
CA LEU A 84 1.94 10.54 0.22
C LEU A 84 3.42 10.41 -0.18
N ALA A 85 4.33 10.49 0.80
CA ALA A 85 5.77 10.40 0.53
C ALA A 85 6.19 9.02 -0.02
N ALA A 86 5.35 8.00 0.19
CA ALA A 86 5.57 6.66 -0.34
C ALA A 86 5.23 6.51 -1.82
N ILE A 87 4.49 7.44 -2.43
CA ILE A 87 3.98 7.29 -3.82
C ILE A 87 5.13 7.10 -4.82
N ASP A 88 6.10 7.99 -4.84
CA ASP A 88 7.19 7.93 -5.84
C ASP A 88 8.11 6.71 -5.62
N PRO A 89 8.56 6.39 -4.39
CA PRO A 89 9.29 5.16 -4.13
C PRO A 89 8.55 3.88 -4.52
N LEU A 90 7.23 3.83 -4.30
CA LEU A 90 6.42 2.68 -4.70
C LEU A 90 6.25 2.61 -6.22
N LEU A 91 6.05 3.74 -6.91
CA LEU A 91 6.03 3.78 -8.38
C LEU A 91 7.36 3.29 -8.99
N ASP A 92 8.50 3.67 -8.39
CA ASP A 92 9.80 3.15 -8.77
C ASP A 92 9.89 1.63 -8.59
N ALA A 93 9.40 1.10 -7.47
CA ALA A 93 9.39 -0.33 -7.18
C ALA A 93 8.48 -1.11 -8.16
N VAL A 94 7.35 -0.52 -8.55
CA VAL A 94 6.45 -1.10 -9.57
C VAL A 94 7.11 -1.15 -10.93
N ALA A 95 7.79 -0.09 -11.35
CA ALA A 95 8.38 -0.03 -12.68
C ALA A 95 9.63 -0.91 -12.80
N THR A 96 10.57 -0.77 -11.86
CA THR A 96 11.97 -1.21 -12.06
C THR A 96 12.33 -2.55 -11.40
N SER A 97 11.48 -3.10 -10.52
CA SER A 97 11.82 -4.32 -9.80
C SER A 97 11.81 -5.54 -10.74
N ARG A 98 12.92 -6.29 -10.75
CA ARG A 98 12.99 -7.60 -11.45
C ARG A 98 12.14 -8.70 -10.82
N PHE A 99 11.63 -8.50 -9.60
CA PHE A 99 10.80 -9.47 -8.89
C PHE A 99 9.34 -9.06 -8.97
N SER A 100 8.55 -9.86 -9.67
CA SER A 100 7.13 -9.61 -9.91
C SER A 100 6.35 -9.33 -8.62
N ARG A 101 6.53 -10.14 -7.56
CA ARG A 101 5.81 -9.94 -6.29
C ARG A 101 6.09 -8.59 -5.62
N VAL A 102 7.29 -8.03 -5.79
CA VAL A 102 7.59 -6.66 -5.31
C VAL A 102 6.75 -5.64 -6.08
N ARG A 103 6.64 -5.77 -7.40
CA ARG A 103 5.84 -4.89 -8.24
C ARG A 103 4.36 -4.97 -7.88
N THR A 104 3.83 -6.17 -7.73
CA THR A 104 2.42 -6.40 -7.31
C THR A 104 2.14 -5.79 -5.94
N ARG A 105 2.99 -6.03 -4.93
CA ARG A 105 2.79 -5.47 -3.58
C ARG A 105 2.93 -3.95 -3.54
N ALA A 106 3.83 -3.38 -4.34
CA ALA A 106 3.95 -1.93 -4.48
C ALA A 106 2.73 -1.32 -5.16
N PHE A 107 2.17 -1.97 -6.17
CA PHE A 107 0.91 -1.55 -6.79
C PHE A 107 -0.26 -1.62 -5.80
N GLU A 108 -0.42 -2.72 -5.06
CA GLU A 108 -1.47 -2.82 -4.04
C GLU A 108 -1.31 -1.75 -2.94
N ALA A 109 -0.08 -1.44 -2.56
CA ALA A 109 0.21 -0.38 -1.60
C ALA A 109 -0.23 1.00 -2.13
N LEU A 110 0.06 1.31 -3.39
CA LEU A 110 -0.44 2.51 -4.06
C LEU A 110 -1.97 2.52 -4.10
N THR A 111 -2.63 1.40 -4.44
CA THR A 111 -4.09 1.30 -4.39
C THR A 111 -4.63 1.65 -3.01
N ARG A 112 -4.03 1.10 -1.95
CA ARG A 112 -4.43 1.41 -0.56
C ARG A 112 -4.27 2.90 -0.28
N ILE A 113 -3.10 3.48 -0.55
CA ILE A 113 -2.85 4.92 -0.36
C ILE A 113 -3.92 5.75 -1.09
N PHE A 114 -4.18 5.47 -2.37
CA PHE A 114 -5.15 6.22 -3.16
C PHE A 114 -6.58 6.09 -2.62
N THR A 115 -6.96 4.94 -2.08
CA THR A 115 -8.28 4.77 -1.46
C THR A 115 -8.44 5.55 -0.14
N LEU A 116 -7.34 5.94 0.52
CA LEU A 116 -7.36 6.71 1.77
C LEU A 116 -7.31 8.23 1.53
N LEU A 117 -6.91 8.66 0.34
CA LEU A 117 -6.75 10.07 0.00
C LEU A 117 -8.07 10.66 -0.52
N PRO A 118 -8.40 11.91 -0.15
CA PRO A 118 -9.52 12.63 -0.76
C PRO A 118 -9.31 12.83 -2.26
N ALA A 119 -10.41 12.87 -3.02
CA ALA A 119 -10.38 13.08 -4.48
C ALA A 119 -9.61 14.36 -4.88
N ASP A 120 -9.81 15.47 -4.16
CA ASP A 120 -9.11 16.73 -4.43
C ASP A 120 -7.59 16.61 -4.23
N THR A 121 -7.16 15.81 -3.23
CA THR A 121 -5.74 15.53 -2.99
C THR A 121 -5.16 14.69 -4.12
N LEU A 122 -5.89 13.67 -4.58
CA LEU A 122 -5.47 12.86 -5.72
C LEU A 122 -5.33 13.70 -6.99
N ASP A 123 -6.27 14.62 -7.24
CA ASP A 123 -6.22 15.45 -8.44
C ASP A 123 -4.99 16.35 -8.47
N LEU A 124 -4.68 17.01 -7.36
CA LEU A 124 -3.49 17.88 -7.26
C LEU A 124 -2.19 17.08 -7.36
N GLU A 125 -2.08 15.99 -6.60
CA GLU A 125 -0.84 15.25 -6.40
C GLU A 125 -0.49 14.38 -7.61
N VAL A 126 -1.50 13.80 -8.28
CA VAL A 126 -1.29 12.80 -9.33
C VAL A 126 -1.25 13.43 -10.71
N ARG A 127 -2.08 14.46 -10.97
CA ARG A 127 -2.15 15.09 -12.29
C ARG A 127 -0.81 15.69 -12.72
N GLY A 128 -0.13 16.40 -11.80
CA GLY A 128 1.20 16.96 -12.05
C GLY A 128 2.25 15.88 -12.35
N ARG A 129 2.20 14.74 -11.65
CA ARG A 129 3.07 13.59 -11.92
C ARG A 129 2.84 12.99 -13.29
N ILE A 130 1.57 12.78 -13.68
CA ILE A 130 1.21 12.27 -15.01
C ILE A 130 1.74 13.20 -16.10
N GLU A 131 1.54 14.52 -15.95
CA GLU A 131 2.01 15.49 -16.95
C GLU A 131 3.54 15.49 -17.06
N SER A 132 4.25 15.48 -15.92
CA SER A 132 5.71 15.41 -15.87
C SER A 132 6.23 14.13 -16.56
N LEU A 133 5.68 12.98 -16.19
CA LEU A 133 6.05 11.68 -16.76
C LEU A 133 5.80 11.61 -18.27
N ARG A 134 4.68 12.17 -18.77
CA ARG A 134 4.38 12.22 -20.21
C ARG A 134 5.43 12.98 -21.02
N LYS A 135 6.01 14.04 -20.47
CA LYS A 135 7.07 14.82 -21.14
C LYS A 135 8.38 14.05 -21.26
N MET A 136 8.62 13.09 -20.36
CA MET A 136 9.85 12.29 -20.28
C MET A 136 9.73 10.89 -20.90
N ALA A 137 8.50 10.41 -21.17
CA ALA A 137 8.22 9.00 -21.46
C ALA A 137 8.83 8.53 -22.78
N GLN A 138 9.91 7.74 -22.70
CA GLN A 138 10.48 6.98 -23.83
C GLN A 138 10.78 5.50 -23.53
N GLY A 139 10.55 5.04 -22.30
CA GLY A 139 10.87 3.66 -21.88
C GLY A 139 9.69 2.93 -21.22
N ALA A 140 9.77 1.59 -21.19
CA ALA A 140 8.74 0.73 -20.62
C ALA A 140 8.40 1.11 -19.16
N ASP A 141 9.41 1.37 -18.34
CA ASP A 141 9.26 1.80 -16.94
C ASP A 141 8.36 3.04 -16.78
N LEU A 142 8.55 4.05 -17.63
CA LEU A 142 7.76 5.30 -17.55
C LEU A 142 6.32 5.06 -18.00
N HIS A 143 6.11 4.22 -19.02
CA HIS A 143 4.78 3.81 -19.44
C HIS A 143 4.07 2.96 -18.39
N ILE A 144 4.78 2.10 -17.65
CA ILE A 144 4.21 1.38 -16.51
C ILE A 144 3.77 2.36 -15.43
N LYS A 145 4.60 3.34 -15.06
CA LYS A 145 4.21 4.37 -14.06
C LYS A 145 2.97 5.16 -14.49
N LEU A 146 2.93 5.57 -15.76
CA LEU A 146 1.76 6.25 -16.34
C LEU A 146 0.51 5.36 -16.30
N GLY A 147 0.65 4.09 -16.70
CA GLY A 147 -0.42 3.11 -16.64
C GLY A 147 -1.01 2.98 -15.24
N VAL A 148 -0.14 2.79 -14.23
CA VAL A 148 -0.52 2.70 -12.82
C VAL A 148 -1.23 3.95 -12.35
N LEU A 149 -0.67 5.14 -12.59
CA LEU A 149 -1.27 6.39 -12.13
C LEU A 149 -2.63 6.64 -12.79
N ASN A 150 -2.75 6.44 -14.11
CA ASN A 150 -4.02 6.56 -14.82
C ASN A 150 -5.05 5.56 -14.30
N GLU A 151 -4.63 4.35 -13.98
CA GLU A 151 -5.53 3.33 -13.44
C GLU A 151 -6.09 3.75 -12.07
N LEU A 152 -5.21 4.22 -11.18
CA LEU A 152 -5.58 4.58 -9.81
C LEU A 152 -6.43 5.85 -9.71
N VAL A 153 -6.37 6.74 -10.70
CA VAL A 153 -7.26 7.92 -10.80
C VAL A 153 -8.56 7.64 -11.58
N GLY A 154 -8.83 6.37 -11.90
CA GLY A 154 -10.08 6.00 -12.58
C GLY A 154 -10.10 6.34 -14.07
N ALA A 155 -8.95 6.34 -14.74
CA ALA A 155 -8.83 6.51 -16.20
C ALA A 155 -8.38 5.19 -16.89
N PRO A 156 -9.21 4.12 -16.86
CA PRO A 156 -8.81 2.78 -17.31
C PRO A 156 -8.38 2.71 -18.77
N ARG A 157 -9.01 3.49 -19.67
CA ARG A 157 -8.62 3.53 -21.09
C ARG A 157 -7.23 4.13 -21.31
N ALA A 158 -6.91 5.19 -20.57
CA ALA A 158 -5.57 5.79 -20.61
C ALA A 158 -4.54 4.82 -20.00
N ALA A 159 -4.90 4.15 -18.91
CA ALA A 159 -4.06 3.12 -18.29
C ALA A 159 -3.73 1.98 -19.26
N ALA A 160 -4.75 1.40 -19.91
CA ALA A 160 -4.57 0.35 -20.91
C ALA A 160 -3.65 0.79 -22.06
N THR A 161 -3.82 2.02 -22.55
CA THR A 161 -2.96 2.58 -23.60
C THR A 161 -1.50 2.66 -23.16
N ASP A 162 -1.24 3.08 -21.93
CA ASP A 162 0.13 3.17 -21.42
C ASP A 162 0.73 1.79 -21.10
N TYR A 163 -0.04 0.83 -20.58
CA TYR A 163 0.45 -0.56 -20.46
C TYR A 163 0.78 -1.18 -21.81
N GLU A 164 -0.02 -0.95 -22.86
CA GLU A 164 0.32 -1.39 -24.21
C GLU A 164 1.59 -0.73 -24.76
N ARG A 165 1.81 0.56 -24.48
CA ARG A 165 3.06 1.24 -24.85
C ARG A 165 4.26 0.64 -24.12
N ALA A 166 4.10 0.28 -22.85
CA ALA A 166 5.14 -0.45 -22.12
C ALA A 166 5.47 -1.77 -22.80
N LEU A 167 4.45 -2.55 -23.20
CA LEU A 167 4.63 -3.82 -23.89
C LEU A 167 5.23 -3.69 -25.31
N ARG A 168 5.03 -2.55 -25.98
CA ARG A 168 5.71 -2.24 -27.25
C ARG A 168 7.20 -1.91 -27.04
N ALA A 169 7.55 -1.27 -25.92
CA ALA A 169 8.92 -0.92 -25.59
C ALA A 169 9.71 -2.13 -25.04
N GLU A 170 9.06 -2.97 -24.24
CA GLU A 170 9.59 -4.21 -23.69
C GLU A 170 8.55 -5.33 -23.79
N VAL A 171 8.75 -6.23 -24.75
CA VAL A 171 7.80 -7.32 -25.02
C VAL A 171 7.78 -8.31 -23.86
N GLY A 172 6.57 -8.66 -23.40
CA GLY A 172 6.38 -9.71 -22.39
C GLY A 172 6.66 -9.27 -20.95
N ASP A 173 6.58 -7.97 -20.64
CA ASP A 173 6.59 -7.50 -19.24
C ASP A 173 5.38 -8.06 -18.48
N ALA A 174 5.65 -8.92 -17.50
CA ALA A 174 4.61 -9.70 -16.82
C ALA A 174 3.63 -8.82 -16.01
N PHE A 175 4.12 -7.74 -15.41
CA PHE A 175 3.26 -6.81 -14.66
C PHE A 175 2.34 -6.02 -15.60
N ALA A 176 2.86 -5.49 -16.71
CA ALA A 176 2.06 -4.78 -17.69
C ALA A 176 0.98 -5.70 -18.30
N LEU A 177 1.31 -6.96 -18.61
CA LEU A 177 0.32 -7.95 -19.05
C LEU A 177 -0.75 -8.22 -17.99
N TRP A 178 -0.34 -8.42 -16.73
CA TRP A 178 -1.27 -8.61 -15.61
C TRP A 178 -2.22 -7.43 -15.46
N ARG A 179 -1.69 -6.20 -15.42
CA ARG A 179 -2.51 -5.00 -15.27
C ARG A 179 -3.42 -4.76 -16.48
N LEU A 180 -2.90 -4.93 -17.70
CA LEU A 180 -3.70 -4.81 -18.93
C LEU A 180 -4.87 -5.79 -18.93
N ALA A 181 -4.64 -7.06 -18.57
CA ALA A 181 -5.70 -8.06 -18.46
C ALA A 181 -6.79 -7.63 -17.47
N LYS A 182 -6.41 -7.15 -16.28
CA LYS A 182 -7.37 -6.69 -15.24
C LYS A 182 -8.15 -5.45 -15.67
N VAL A 183 -7.48 -4.45 -16.24
CA VAL A 183 -8.12 -3.22 -16.72
C VAL A 183 -9.11 -3.51 -17.84
N ARG A 184 -8.73 -4.34 -18.82
CA ARG A 184 -9.61 -4.74 -19.93
C ARG A 184 -10.81 -5.56 -19.44
N ALA A 185 -10.60 -6.46 -18.48
CA ALA A 185 -11.70 -7.20 -17.86
C ALA A 185 -12.69 -6.26 -17.15
N GLY A 186 -12.19 -5.26 -16.42
CA GLY A 186 -13.01 -4.25 -15.74
C GLY A 186 -13.82 -3.36 -16.69
N GLU A 187 -13.30 -3.06 -17.88
CA GLU A 187 -14.00 -2.31 -18.94
C GLU A 187 -14.99 -3.20 -19.75
N GLY A 188 -15.13 -4.49 -19.41
CA GLY A 188 -15.99 -5.43 -20.14
C GLY A 188 -15.38 -5.96 -21.45
N GLU A 189 -14.09 -5.69 -21.70
CA GLU A 189 -13.37 -6.15 -22.89
C GLU A 189 -12.79 -7.57 -22.68
N ALA A 190 -13.68 -8.55 -22.46
CA ALA A 190 -13.29 -9.91 -22.08
C ALA A 190 -12.33 -10.60 -23.08
N PHE A 191 -12.49 -10.35 -24.39
CA PHE A 191 -11.59 -10.89 -25.41
C PHE A 191 -10.17 -10.37 -25.23
N SER A 192 -9.99 -9.04 -25.21
CA SER A 192 -8.70 -8.37 -25.01
C SER A 192 -8.05 -8.77 -23.69
N ALA A 193 -8.86 -8.89 -22.63
CA ALA A 193 -8.41 -9.36 -21.32
C ALA A 193 -7.87 -10.80 -21.39
N GLY A 194 -8.58 -11.69 -22.08
CA GLY A 194 -8.17 -13.07 -22.30
C GLY A 194 -6.87 -13.19 -23.10
N VAL A 195 -6.68 -12.34 -24.13
CA VAL A 195 -5.42 -12.30 -24.91
C VAL A 195 -4.22 -11.94 -24.02
N ALA A 196 -4.34 -10.86 -23.23
CA ALA A 196 -3.28 -10.45 -22.31
C ALA A 196 -3.01 -11.50 -21.22
N ALA A 197 -4.06 -12.13 -20.68
CA ALA A 197 -3.93 -13.20 -19.70
C ALA A 197 -3.26 -14.46 -20.26
N ARG A 198 -3.57 -14.84 -21.51
CA ARG A 198 -2.89 -15.94 -22.20
C ARG A 198 -1.40 -15.66 -22.38
N GLU A 199 -1.04 -14.44 -22.79
CA GLU A 199 0.37 -14.05 -22.95
C GLU A 199 1.10 -14.08 -21.61
N LEU A 200 0.46 -13.59 -20.53
CA LEU A 200 1.01 -13.69 -19.18
C LEU A 200 1.26 -15.14 -18.76
N ALA A 201 0.29 -16.04 -18.95
CA ALA A 201 0.45 -17.45 -18.64
C ALA A 201 1.60 -18.11 -19.42
N THR A 202 1.72 -17.77 -20.70
CA THR A 202 2.82 -18.26 -21.56
C THR A 202 4.17 -17.76 -21.06
N ARG A 203 4.25 -16.49 -20.65
CA ARG A 203 5.46 -15.90 -20.08
C ARG A 203 5.84 -16.58 -18.76
N VAL A 204 4.87 -16.88 -17.90
CA VAL A 204 5.13 -17.62 -16.65
C VAL A 204 5.72 -18.99 -16.95
N LEU A 205 5.14 -19.75 -17.89
CA LEU A 205 5.68 -21.06 -18.30
C LEU A 205 7.14 -20.93 -18.74
N GLN A 206 7.44 -20.01 -19.65
CA GLN A 206 8.81 -19.75 -20.11
C GLN A 206 9.77 -19.44 -18.96
N VAL A 207 9.39 -18.54 -18.05
CA VAL A 207 10.23 -18.18 -16.88
C VAL A 207 10.44 -19.39 -15.98
N THR A 208 9.39 -20.17 -15.73
CA THR A 208 9.49 -21.36 -14.89
C THR A 208 10.39 -22.40 -15.53
N GLU A 209 10.26 -22.66 -16.84
CA GLU A 209 11.01 -23.68 -17.59
C GLU A 209 12.48 -23.28 -17.84
N GLN A 210 12.73 -22.07 -18.35
CA GLN A 210 14.08 -21.58 -18.66
C GLN A 210 14.97 -21.50 -17.41
N ARG A 211 14.44 -20.97 -16.29
CA ARG A 211 15.23 -20.79 -15.06
C ARG A 211 15.50 -22.08 -14.28
N THR A 212 14.93 -23.21 -14.70
CA THR A 212 15.34 -24.52 -14.17
C THR A 212 16.46 -25.18 -14.93
N GLN A 213 16.82 -24.65 -16.10
CA GLN A 213 18.03 -25.06 -16.81
C GLN A 213 19.26 -24.29 -16.32
N ASP A 214 19.06 -23.10 -15.72
CA ASP A 214 20.10 -22.37 -15.00
C ASP A 214 20.38 -23.04 -13.63
N GLU A 215 21.18 -24.10 -13.64
CA GLU A 215 21.68 -24.82 -12.45
C GLU A 215 22.47 -23.93 -11.45
N GLY A 216 22.63 -22.62 -11.71
CA GLY A 216 23.41 -21.67 -10.92
C GLY A 216 22.63 -20.75 -9.96
N LEU A 217 21.29 -20.75 -9.97
CA LEU A 217 20.53 -19.90 -9.05
C LEU A 217 20.47 -20.49 -7.64
N SER A 218 20.71 -19.66 -6.62
CA SER A 218 20.53 -20.10 -5.23
C SER A 218 19.06 -20.44 -4.95
N PRO A 219 18.76 -21.43 -4.09
CA PRO A 219 17.38 -21.78 -3.74
C PRO A 219 16.54 -20.60 -3.25
N LEU A 220 17.17 -19.65 -2.52
CA LEU A 220 16.55 -18.40 -2.11
C LEU A 220 16.11 -17.57 -3.32
N LEU A 221 17.02 -17.30 -4.26
CA LEU A 221 16.73 -16.46 -5.43
C LEU A 221 15.67 -17.09 -6.34
N LEU A 222 15.70 -18.41 -6.50
CA LEU A 222 14.69 -19.17 -7.23
C LEU A 222 13.32 -19.04 -6.56
N SER A 223 13.24 -19.27 -5.23
CA SER A 223 12.00 -19.08 -4.47
C SER A 223 11.44 -17.65 -4.64
N ARG A 224 12.26 -16.60 -4.49
CA ARG A 224 11.82 -15.21 -4.65
C ARG A 224 11.27 -14.89 -6.04
N THR A 225 11.83 -15.50 -7.07
CA THR A 225 11.34 -15.36 -8.45
C THR A 225 9.98 -16.04 -8.59
N LEU A 226 9.87 -17.30 -8.14
CA LEU A 226 8.68 -18.12 -8.32
C LEU A 226 7.49 -17.64 -7.48
N CYS A 227 7.71 -16.90 -6.39
CA CYS A 227 6.62 -16.26 -5.64
C CYS A 227 5.71 -15.42 -6.57
N GLY A 228 6.32 -14.58 -7.41
CA GLY A 228 5.58 -13.72 -8.34
C GLY A 228 4.94 -14.50 -9.48
N SER A 229 5.69 -15.43 -10.08
CA SER A 229 5.20 -16.26 -11.18
C SER A 229 3.98 -17.11 -10.80
N ARG A 230 3.96 -17.67 -9.58
CA ARG A 230 2.78 -18.37 -9.05
C ARG A 230 1.55 -17.47 -9.01
N ASP A 231 1.72 -16.28 -8.43
CA ASP A 231 0.61 -15.33 -8.23
C ASP A 231 0.11 -14.79 -9.59
N GLU A 232 1.02 -14.49 -10.53
CA GLU A 232 0.69 -14.08 -11.91
C GLU A 232 -0.06 -15.16 -12.69
N ALA A 233 0.38 -16.42 -12.62
CA ALA A 233 -0.32 -17.52 -13.29
C ALA A 233 -1.72 -17.74 -12.72
N ARG A 234 -1.89 -17.60 -11.40
CA ARG A 234 -3.20 -17.66 -10.76
C ARG A 234 -4.12 -16.54 -11.25
N GLU A 235 -3.63 -15.31 -11.35
CA GLU A 235 -4.41 -14.19 -11.88
C GLU A 235 -4.75 -14.36 -13.37
N ALA A 236 -3.80 -14.83 -14.17
CA ALA A 236 -4.03 -15.14 -15.58
C ALA A 236 -5.12 -16.20 -15.76
N LEU A 237 -5.05 -17.29 -14.97
CA LEU A 237 -6.06 -18.34 -14.96
C LEU A 237 -7.44 -17.80 -14.59
N ALA A 238 -7.53 -16.98 -13.54
CA ALA A 238 -8.78 -16.38 -13.10
C ALA A 238 -9.42 -15.49 -14.19
N VAL A 239 -8.62 -14.68 -14.89
CA VAL A 239 -9.12 -13.87 -16.02
C VAL A 239 -9.62 -14.77 -17.14
N LEU A 240 -8.85 -15.78 -17.54
CA LEU A 240 -9.25 -16.71 -18.61
C LEU A 240 -10.54 -17.48 -18.28
N GLN A 241 -10.71 -17.92 -17.04
CA GLN A 241 -11.93 -18.59 -16.57
C GLN A 241 -13.15 -17.66 -16.51
N SER A 242 -12.93 -16.35 -16.37
CA SER A 242 -14.00 -15.35 -16.36
C SER A 242 -14.50 -14.93 -17.74
N VAL A 243 -13.84 -15.37 -18.82
CA VAL A 243 -14.24 -15.05 -20.20
C VAL A 243 -15.59 -15.72 -20.51
N PRO A 244 -16.63 -14.96 -20.93
CA PRO A 244 -17.94 -15.53 -21.26
C PRO A 244 -17.86 -16.53 -22.42
N ALA A 245 -18.74 -17.52 -22.42
CA ALA A 245 -18.75 -18.59 -23.42
C ALA A 245 -19.00 -18.07 -24.85
N GLU A 246 -19.73 -16.97 -24.98
CA GLU A 246 -19.98 -16.30 -26.26
C GLU A 246 -18.68 -15.72 -26.83
N VAL A 247 -17.93 -15.01 -25.98
CA VAL A 247 -16.64 -14.39 -26.35
C VAL A 247 -15.55 -15.43 -26.55
N ALA A 248 -15.60 -16.55 -25.81
CA ALA A 248 -14.65 -17.64 -25.94
C ALA A 248 -14.63 -18.25 -27.36
N ARG A 249 -15.73 -18.14 -28.11
CA ARG A 249 -15.84 -18.63 -29.51
C ARG A 249 -15.12 -17.74 -30.53
N ASP A 250 -14.82 -16.49 -30.16
CA ASP A 250 -14.15 -15.53 -31.04
C ASP A 250 -12.63 -15.72 -31.05
N PHE A 251 -12.07 -16.53 -30.14
CA PHE A 251 -10.65 -16.85 -30.13
C PHE A 251 -10.29 -17.75 -31.31
N THR A 252 -9.20 -17.41 -31.99
CA THR A 252 -8.70 -18.16 -33.15
C THR A 252 -8.15 -19.54 -32.78
N GLU A 253 -7.65 -19.70 -31.54
CA GLU A 253 -7.30 -21.00 -30.96
C GLU A 253 -8.32 -21.38 -29.89
N ASP A 254 -8.35 -22.67 -29.53
CA ASP A 254 -9.22 -23.19 -28.47
C ASP A 254 -8.99 -22.44 -27.14
N HIS A 255 -9.97 -21.63 -26.72
CA HIS A 255 -9.91 -20.94 -25.42
C HIS A 255 -9.72 -21.93 -24.26
N ALA A 256 -10.29 -23.14 -24.34
CA ALA A 256 -10.09 -24.15 -23.32
C ALA A 256 -8.62 -24.63 -23.25
N LEU A 257 -7.87 -24.58 -24.35
CA LEU A 257 -6.44 -24.81 -24.35
C LEU A 257 -5.69 -23.72 -23.58
N PHE A 258 -6.11 -22.45 -23.71
CA PHE A 258 -5.51 -21.35 -22.93
C PHE A 258 -5.76 -21.51 -21.44
N VAL A 259 -6.98 -21.87 -21.05
CA VAL A 259 -7.30 -22.17 -19.64
C VAL A 259 -6.44 -23.32 -19.12
N ARG A 260 -6.30 -24.41 -19.88
CA ARG A 260 -5.43 -25.55 -19.51
C ARG A 260 -3.96 -25.13 -19.36
N ARG A 261 -3.43 -24.32 -20.27
CA ARG A 261 -2.05 -23.80 -20.20
C ARG A 261 -1.83 -22.88 -19.00
N ALA A 262 -2.79 -22.02 -18.67
CA ALA A 262 -2.70 -21.16 -17.49
C ALA A 262 -2.78 -21.96 -16.18
N ASP A 263 -3.61 -23.00 -16.13
CA ASP A 263 -3.66 -23.93 -15.01
C ASP A 263 -2.34 -24.71 -14.86
N GLU A 264 -1.77 -25.19 -15.97
CA GLU A 264 -0.44 -25.80 -15.98
C GLU A 264 0.64 -24.84 -15.46
N ALA A 265 0.66 -23.60 -15.95
CA ALA A 265 1.58 -22.55 -15.48
C ALA A 265 1.51 -22.37 -13.97
N HIS A 266 0.30 -22.30 -13.42
CA HIS A 266 0.08 -22.15 -11.99
C HIS A 266 0.54 -23.37 -11.20
N ARG A 267 0.21 -24.59 -11.66
CA ARG A 267 0.62 -25.84 -11.01
C ARG A 267 2.14 -26.01 -11.03
N VAL A 268 2.79 -25.79 -12.17
CA VAL A 268 4.25 -25.91 -12.33
C VAL A 268 4.97 -24.86 -11.48
N ALA A 269 4.54 -23.60 -11.52
CA ALA A 269 5.12 -22.54 -10.68
C ALA A 269 4.99 -22.85 -9.19
N SER A 270 3.82 -23.35 -8.75
CA SER A 270 3.55 -23.74 -7.36
C SER A 270 4.42 -24.90 -6.89
N ALA A 271 4.52 -25.96 -7.70
CA ALA A 271 5.34 -27.12 -7.38
C ALA A 271 6.82 -26.74 -7.26
N ARG A 272 7.34 -26.00 -8.25
CA ARG A 272 8.74 -25.54 -8.26
C ARG A 272 9.04 -24.57 -7.14
N LEU A 273 8.09 -23.70 -6.78
CA LEU A 273 8.24 -22.83 -5.63
C LEU A 273 8.39 -23.65 -4.35
N THR A 274 7.53 -24.65 -4.17
CA THR A 274 7.58 -25.54 -3.00
C THR A 274 8.94 -26.22 -2.89
N ASP A 275 9.45 -26.77 -3.99
CA ASP A 275 10.77 -27.41 -4.03
C ASP A 275 11.90 -26.42 -3.71
N ALA A 276 11.85 -25.22 -4.28
CA ALA A 276 12.84 -24.17 -4.03
C ALA A 276 12.84 -23.73 -2.57
N GLU A 277 11.66 -23.56 -1.96
CA GLU A 277 11.54 -23.22 -0.55
C GLU A 277 12.03 -24.33 0.38
N VAL A 278 11.73 -25.61 0.08
CA VAL A 278 12.24 -26.74 0.84
C VAL A 278 13.77 -26.74 0.81
N LYS A 279 14.38 -26.60 -0.36
CA LYS A 279 15.84 -26.51 -0.51
C LYS A 279 16.42 -25.29 0.22
N ALA A 280 15.74 -24.15 0.15
CA ALA A 280 16.17 -22.94 0.85
C ALA A 280 16.14 -23.12 2.37
N ARG A 281 15.09 -23.75 2.93
CA ARG A 281 14.99 -24.09 4.37
C ARG A 281 16.08 -25.04 4.85
N TRP A 282 16.53 -25.95 3.98
CA TRP A 282 17.63 -26.86 4.32
C TRP A 282 18.96 -26.12 4.45
N ASN A 283 19.20 -25.12 3.60
CA ASN A 283 20.42 -24.31 3.63
C ASN A 283 20.39 -23.22 4.70
N ASP A 284 19.21 -22.71 5.04
CA ASP A 284 19.00 -21.69 6.06
C ASP A 284 17.74 -22.00 6.88
N ARG A 285 17.92 -22.39 8.15
CA ARG A 285 16.80 -22.67 9.07
C ARG A 285 15.96 -21.44 9.39
N GLY A 286 16.50 -20.23 9.18
CA GLY A 286 15.79 -18.96 9.30
C GLY A 286 14.98 -18.58 8.06
N PHE A 287 15.04 -19.37 6.98
CA PHE A 287 14.37 -19.07 5.73
C PHE A 287 12.87 -18.85 5.91
N LYS A 288 12.40 -17.74 5.32
CA LYS A 288 10.98 -17.37 5.28
C LYS A 288 10.44 -17.46 3.87
N GLY A 289 9.36 -18.23 3.71
CA GLY A 289 8.69 -18.45 2.43
C GLY A 289 7.94 -17.21 1.93
N CYS A 290 7.34 -17.32 0.75
CA CYS A 290 6.62 -16.21 0.13
C CYS A 290 5.43 -15.72 0.98
N ASP A 291 4.75 -16.66 1.64
CA ASP A 291 3.51 -16.42 2.38
C ASP A 291 3.74 -16.23 3.89
N ASP A 292 5.00 -16.21 4.34
CA ASP A 292 5.37 -15.83 5.70
C ASP A 292 5.63 -14.31 5.72
N ASP A 293 4.79 -13.58 6.46
CA ASP A 293 4.87 -12.14 6.70
C ASP A 293 5.74 -11.77 7.92
N GLY A 294 6.27 -12.77 8.62
CA GLY A 294 7.13 -12.60 9.78
C GLY A 294 6.43 -11.89 10.93
N GLN A 295 7.10 -10.91 11.53
CA GLN A 295 6.53 -10.11 12.62
C GLN A 295 5.68 -8.95 12.12
N MET A 296 5.64 -8.69 10.80
CA MET A 296 4.87 -7.59 10.24
C MET A 296 3.37 -7.80 10.47
N GLY A 297 2.85 -8.98 10.13
CA GLY A 297 1.43 -9.31 10.31
C GLY A 297 0.96 -9.10 11.75
N ALA A 298 1.65 -9.75 12.70
CA ALA A 298 1.32 -9.64 14.13
C ALA A 298 1.31 -8.18 14.63
N ARG A 299 2.30 -7.35 14.27
CA ARG A 299 2.34 -5.94 14.67
C ARG A 299 1.18 -5.12 14.09
N LEU A 300 0.86 -5.34 12.81
CA LEU A 300 -0.21 -4.59 12.16
C LEU A 300 -1.60 -5.03 12.64
N GLU A 301 -1.78 -6.32 12.95
CA GLU A 301 -3.01 -6.86 13.55
C GLU A 301 -3.21 -6.33 14.97
N GLU A 302 -2.15 -6.33 15.80
CA GLU A 302 -2.18 -5.70 17.12
C GLU A 302 -2.55 -4.22 17.01
N GLY A 303 -1.97 -3.51 16.03
CA GLY A 303 -2.29 -2.12 15.77
C GLY A 303 -3.73 -1.88 15.33
N GLU A 304 -4.29 -2.75 14.49
CA GLU A 304 -5.71 -2.68 14.12
C GLU A 304 -6.61 -2.89 15.34
N ALA A 305 -6.27 -3.86 16.20
CA ALA A 305 -7.02 -4.12 17.43
C ALA A 305 -6.97 -2.93 18.40
N ASP A 306 -5.79 -2.32 18.60
CA ASP A 306 -5.67 -1.15 19.48
C ASP A 306 -6.44 0.07 18.93
N ARG A 307 -6.41 0.30 17.61
CA ARG A 307 -7.23 1.35 16.97
C ARG A 307 -8.71 1.10 17.14
N LEU A 308 -9.16 -0.14 16.97
CA LEU A 308 -10.55 -0.51 17.17
C LEU A 308 -10.99 -0.29 18.62
N ALA A 309 -10.15 -0.67 19.58
CA ALA A 309 -10.40 -0.41 21.00
C ALA A 309 -10.47 1.10 21.31
N ALA A 310 -9.56 1.90 20.75
CA ALA A 310 -9.57 3.35 20.89
C ALA A 310 -10.88 3.97 20.38
N VAL A 311 -11.37 3.55 19.19
CA VAL A 311 -12.66 4.00 18.65
C VAL A 311 -13.82 3.64 19.59
N GLN A 312 -13.83 2.43 20.15
CA GLN A 312 -14.87 2.00 21.08
C GLN A 312 -14.84 2.78 22.40
N GLU A 313 -13.66 3.07 22.93
CA GLU A 313 -13.49 3.91 24.12
C GLU A 313 -13.98 5.34 23.87
N MET A 314 -13.64 5.93 22.73
CA MET A 314 -14.12 7.26 22.33
C MET A 314 -15.65 7.28 22.18
N ALA A 315 -16.25 6.23 21.61
CA ALA A 315 -17.69 6.09 21.49
C ALA A 315 -18.39 6.04 22.85
N LYS A 316 -17.82 5.30 23.82
CA LYS A 316 -18.32 5.23 25.20
C LYS A 316 -18.18 6.54 25.95
N ALA A 317 -17.10 7.28 25.71
CA ALA A 317 -16.88 8.58 26.32
C ALA A 317 -17.91 9.63 25.86
N ASN A 318 -18.44 9.47 24.64
CA ASN A 318 -19.45 10.34 24.03
C ASN A 318 -19.11 11.84 24.15
N ASP A 319 -17.83 12.20 24.01
CA ASP A 319 -17.34 13.57 24.10
C ASP A 319 -17.37 14.24 22.71
N PRO A 320 -18.12 15.34 22.52
CA PRO A 320 -18.22 16.04 21.23
C PRO A 320 -16.87 16.46 20.65
N ARG A 321 -15.84 16.69 21.48
CA ARG A 321 -14.49 17.09 21.03
C ARG A 321 -13.76 15.96 20.30
N LEU A 322 -14.17 14.72 20.51
CA LEU A 322 -13.58 13.53 19.86
C LEU A 322 -14.18 13.26 18.48
N ARG A 323 -15.33 13.87 18.17
CA ARG A 323 -16.07 13.64 16.92
C ARG A 323 -15.25 13.89 15.65
N PRO A 324 -14.48 15.00 15.52
CA PRO A 324 -13.67 15.22 14.31
C PRO A 324 -12.59 14.14 14.11
N ALA A 325 -12.07 13.56 15.20
CA ALA A 325 -11.12 12.47 15.10
C ALA A 325 -11.81 11.18 14.63
N LEU A 326 -13.00 10.86 15.15
CA LEU A 326 -13.80 9.72 14.69
C LEU A 326 -14.18 9.84 13.21
N GLU A 327 -14.57 11.03 12.75
CA GLU A 327 -14.91 11.28 11.34
C GLU A 327 -13.69 11.09 10.41
N ARG A 328 -12.49 11.50 10.85
CA ARG A 328 -11.24 11.21 10.12
C ARG A 328 -10.96 9.72 10.05
N VAL A 329 -11.08 8.99 11.17
CA VAL A 329 -10.87 7.53 11.20
C VAL A 329 -11.90 6.82 10.31
N ALA A 330 -13.18 7.21 10.40
CA ALA A 330 -14.27 6.67 9.59
C ALA A 330 -14.02 6.80 8.08
N SER A 331 -13.36 7.87 7.65
CA SER A 331 -13.05 8.11 6.25
C SER A 331 -11.71 7.54 5.80
N ARG A 332 -10.67 7.55 6.66
CA ARG A 332 -9.28 7.36 6.24
C ARG A 332 -8.51 6.24 6.95
N ASP A 333 -9.11 5.50 7.89
CA ASP A 333 -8.37 4.36 8.47
C ASP A 333 -8.10 3.30 7.40
N PRO A 334 -6.90 2.71 7.32
CA PRO A 334 -6.59 1.65 6.37
C PRO A 334 -7.46 0.39 6.55
N SER A 335 -7.93 0.09 7.77
CA SER A 335 -8.79 -1.05 8.03
C SER A 335 -10.27 -0.72 7.78
N PRO A 336 -10.96 -1.46 6.89
CA PRO A 336 -12.42 -1.34 6.73
C PRO A 336 -13.18 -1.53 8.04
N LYS A 337 -12.73 -2.47 8.89
CA LYS A 337 -13.37 -2.77 10.18
C LYS A 337 -13.31 -1.58 11.12
N VAL A 338 -12.15 -0.92 11.21
CA VAL A 338 -11.97 0.28 12.04
C VAL A 338 -12.79 1.45 11.47
N ARG A 339 -12.83 1.62 10.14
CA ARG A 339 -13.67 2.64 9.49
C ARG A 339 -15.15 2.45 9.83
N GLU A 340 -15.66 1.22 9.72
CA GLU A 340 -17.06 0.87 10.03
C GLU A 340 -17.39 1.13 11.50
N ALA A 341 -16.52 0.73 12.43
CA ALA A 341 -16.69 1.01 13.85
C ALA A 341 -16.73 2.52 14.15
N ALA A 342 -15.86 3.29 13.50
CA ALA A 342 -15.84 4.74 13.66
C ALA A 342 -17.09 5.41 13.08
N ARG A 343 -17.59 4.97 11.93
CA ARG A 343 -18.88 5.44 11.37
C ARG A 343 -20.04 5.18 12.33
N ALA A 344 -20.08 3.99 12.93
CA ALA A 344 -21.10 3.64 13.93
C ALA A 344 -21.01 4.55 15.16
N ALA A 345 -19.80 4.85 15.65
CA ALA A 345 -19.58 5.76 16.77
C ALA A 345 -20.06 7.19 16.47
N VAL A 346 -19.76 7.72 15.27
CA VAL A 346 -20.24 9.05 14.83
C VAL A 346 -21.77 9.09 14.75
N GLY A 347 -22.39 8.04 14.22
CA GLY A 347 -23.84 7.94 14.08
C GLY A 347 -24.60 7.80 15.41
N ALA A 348 -24.01 7.12 16.40
CA ALA A 348 -24.61 6.96 17.73
C ALA A 348 -24.69 8.28 18.51
N GLY A 349 -23.65 9.12 18.42
CA GLY A 349 -23.63 10.44 19.05
C GLY A 349 -24.68 11.41 18.50
N ALA A 350 -25.12 11.24 17.25
CA ALA A 350 -26.14 12.08 16.61
C ALA A 350 -27.60 11.72 16.98
N LYS A 351 -27.83 10.57 17.65
CA LYS A 351 -29.18 10.14 18.10
C LYS A 351 -29.45 10.45 19.58
N GLY A 352 -28.45 10.93 20.31
CA GLY A 352 -28.54 11.26 21.74
C GLY A 352 -28.56 12.76 22.06
N GLU A 353 -28.52 13.62 21.02
CA GLU A 353 -28.89 15.04 21.05
C GLU A 353 -30.35 15.18 20.63
#